data_AF-A0A2N0NKN1-F1
#
_entry.id   AF-A0A2N0NKN1-F1
#
_cell.length_a   1.000
_cell.length_b   1.000
_cell.length_c   1.000
_cell.angle_alpha   90.00
_cell.angle_beta   90.00
_cell.angle_gamma   90.00
#
_symmetry.space_group_name_H-M   'P 1'
#
loop_
_entity.id
_entity.type
_entity.pdbx_description
1 polymer ?
#
loop_
_entity_poly.entity_id
_entity_poly.type
_entity_poly.pdbx_seq_one_letter_code
_entity_poly.pdbx_strand_id
1 'polypeptide(L)'
;MTNWKYNFERLSKHKYVAHIIHPKKVICICGKTITLNRKWEEDYLDRHVRRSGCKADEGQRTLYNWFKPKKERQIEEAKDVEEEEEYDSDVYDNMDDDDLIQIDETLSEDQMQELSAIETLNINEKNTKKRYYCIGLRSAEISRYIQRTPAQFGGSRRVEVIARELFPNLFSQKFSRKKLNAKQKRLLNRTLFAESVWKIDRASNAVRAKSCTGISGKDNVCAECFAIRYNQILCNKIVRPSPLPINVKFTPKHYWEDNPLKYFLQNLDLRDMWNVLNNESENVPENPWIVLADKALKGAFKDTPAFTGLCEVMGNAIERKMKNKSKRNLKYSEEFTSFLVILRGFSTRALDLFRQNLEGRTIQSIRHLRRNSEDHLTNPDLCFENVARFKRLIDSIQYNGPVVVMTDNTKLKSRLRYSPTFGCIIGSVFPVEETKINVYADIPNIISKIKNEKAIAKDVRAYMLQIPLPKFPPIAVALIPNKGNDNSKTISQLHKKLIQEIAFQLEIHILSIGSDGAITEFQAQQSIIDIQTSQRLFIREPTLNINFSCPIFDKIGPVVRVQDPKHAKKTARNAIISGARLLTFGISSVRYDHLLTLIKQHDSIMYKND
;
A
#
# COMPACT_ATOMS: atom_id res chain seq x y z
N MET A 1 -7.67 -52.48 -11.28
CA MET A 1 -7.80 -52.74 -9.82
C MET A 1 -8.36 -51.50 -9.14
N THR A 2 -9.36 -51.66 -8.25
CA THR A 2 -9.93 -50.65 -7.31
C THR A 2 -9.74 -49.15 -7.64
N ASN A 3 -10.63 -48.61 -8.47
CA ASN A 3 -10.82 -47.16 -8.58
C ASN A 3 -11.13 -46.55 -7.21
N TRP A 4 -10.28 -45.65 -6.71
CA TRP A 4 -10.49 -44.99 -5.42
C TRP A 4 -11.75 -44.11 -5.49
N LYS A 5 -12.76 -44.46 -4.67
CA LYS A 5 -14.10 -43.83 -4.65
C LYS A 5 -14.07 -42.31 -4.45
N TYR A 6 -13.01 -41.78 -3.83
CA TYR A 6 -12.81 -40.36 -3.53
C TYR A 6 -11.39 -39.94 -3.90
N ASN A 7 -11.24 -39.05 -4.89
CA ASN A 7 -9.95 -38.51 -5.35
C ASN A 7 -10.05 -37.00 -5.64
N PHE A 8 -8.90 -36.34 -5.78
CA PHE A 8 -8.82 -34.89 -5.98
C PHE A 8 -9.58 -34.43 -7.24
N GLU A 9 -9.44 -35.16 -8.34
CA GLU A 9 -10.08 -34.81 -9.61
C GLU A 9 -11.61 -34.81 -9.56
N ARG A 10 -12.21 -35.83 -8.95
CA ARG A 10 -13.66 -35.90 -8.76
C ARG A 10 -14.16 -34.68 -8.01
N LEU A 11 -13.52 -34.37 -6.89
CA LEU A 11 -13.90 -33.23 -6.05
C LEU A 11 -13.60 -31.88 -6.74
N SER A 12 -12.54 -31.77 -7.54
CA SER A 12 -12.22 -30.53 -8.26
C SER A 12 -13.17 -30.26 -9.43
N LYS A 13 -13.78 -31.33 -9.98
CA LYS A 13 -14.85 -31.29 -10.99
C LYS A 13 -16.25 -31.17 -10.37
N HIS A 14 -16.38 -31.18 -9.04
CA HIS A 14 -17.68 -31.16 -8.35
C HIS A 14 -18.37 -29.79 -8.45
N LYS A 15 -19.63 -29.76 -8.91
CA LYS A 15 -20.35 -28.55 -9.35
C LYS A 15 -20.46 -27.41 -8.35
N TYR A 16 -20.32 -27.68 -7.05
CA TYR A 16 -20.39 -26.67 -5.99
C TYR A 16 -19.03 -26.31 -5.36
N VAL A 17 -17.90 -26.81 -5.89
CA VAL A 17 -16.55 -26.46 -5.43
C VAL A 17 -16.02 -25.24 -6.18
N ALA A 18 -15.74 -24.16 -5.46
CA ALA A 18 -15.02 -23.00 -5.99
C ALA A 18 -13.50 -23.24 -6.01
N HIS A 19 -12.97 -23.77 -4.91
CA HIS A 19 -11.53 -23.99 -4.73
C HIS A 19 -11.30 -25.06 -3.64
N ILE A 20 -10.22 -25.83 -3.74
CA ILE A 20 -9.84 -26.84 -2.74
C ILE A 20 -8.59 -26.33 -2.03
N ILE A 21 -8.70 -25.99 -0.75
CA ILE A 21 -7.59 -25.47 0.07
C ILE A 21 -6.63 -26.60 0.44
N HIS A 22 -7.19 -27.77 0.81
CA HIS A 22 -6.44 -28.95 1.21
C HIS A 22 -7.34 -30.18 1.06
N PRO A 23 -6.81 -31.41 0.96
CA PRO A 23 -7.57 -32.66 0.90
C PRO A 23 -8.77 -32.91 1.86
N LYS A 24 -8.97 -32.11 2.91
CA LYS A 24 -10.16 -32.13 3.78
C LYS A 24 -10.86 -30.76 3.92
N LYS A 25 -10.54 -29.76 3.11
CA LYS A 25 -11.14 -28.40 3.18
C LYS A 25 -11.36 -27.83 1.79
N VAL A 26 -12.62 -27.49 1.49
CA VAL A 26 -13.06 -26.89 0.22
C VAL A 26 -13.78 -25.58 0.46
N ILE A 27 -13.75 -24.68 -0.51
CA ILE A 27 -14.59 -23.49 -0.57
C ILE A 27 -15.77 -23.81 -1.49
N CYS A 28 -16.99 -23.68 -0.97
CA CYS A 28 -18.21 -23.80 -1.77
C CYS A 28 -18.39 -22.57 -2.69
N ILE A 29 -19.12 -22.68 -3.80
CA ILE A 29 -19.42 -21.52 -4.66
C ILE A 29 -20.16 -20.37 -3.95
N CYS A 30 -20.84 -20.62 -2.83
CA CYS A 30 -21.39 -19.56 -1.97
C CYS A 30 -20.32 -18.82 -1.12
N GLY A 31 -19.04 -19.14 -1.27
CA GLY A 31 -17.92 -18.53 -0.55
C GLY A 31 -17.59 -19.13 0.83
N LYS A 32 -18.39 -20.09 1.33
CA LYS A 32 -18.17 -20.73 2.63
C LYS A 32 -17.13 -21.85 2.57
N THR A 33 -16.21 -21.87 3.53
CA THR A 33 -15.26 -22.98 3.72
C THR A 33 -15.93 -24.15 4.44
N ILE A 34 -15.88 -25.33 3.83
CA ILE A 34 -16.45 -26.58 4.32
C ILE A 34 -15.31 -27.56 4.62
N THR A 35 -15.26 -28.06 5.85
CA THR A 35 -14.39 -29.16 6.24
C THR A 35 -15.06 -30.48 5.86
N LEU A 36 -14.38 -31.28 5.03
CA LEU A 36 -14.82 -32.60 4.61
C LEU A 36 -14.47 -33.64 5.68
N ASN A 37 -15.33 -34.65 5.81
CA ASN A 37 -15.19 -35.73 6.78
C ASN A 37 -13.95 -36.59 6.48
N ARG A 38 -13.83 -37.09 5.24
CA ARG A 38 -12.65 -37.83 4.74
C ARG A 38 -11.94 -37.10 3.60
N LYS A 39 -10.77 -37.64 3.22
CA LYS A 39 -9.93 -37.09 2.15
C LYS A 39 -10.73 -37.15 0.84
N TRP A 40 -10.95 -36.00 0.22
CA TRP A 40 -11.68 -35.85 -1.05
C TRP A 40 -13.17 -36.28 -1.05
N GLU A 41 -13.81 -36.45 0.11
CA GLU A 41 -15.20 -36.94 0.24
C GLU A 41 -16.23 -35.79 0.23
N GLU A 42 -17.11 -35.75 -0.77
CA GLU A 42 -18.01 -34.61 -1.06
C GLU A 42 -19.28 -34.52 -0.20
N ASP A 43 -19.66 -35.58 0.54
CA ASP A 43 -20.89 -35.69 1.35
C ASP A 43 -21.20 -34.47 2.25
N TYR A 44 -20.16 -33.84 2.82
CA TYR A 44 -20.32 -32.69 3.73
C TYR A 44 -20.53 -31.38 2.97
N LEU A 45 -20.03 -31.28 1.73
CA LEU A 45 -20.33 -30.19 0.81
C LEU A 45 -21.78 -30.32 0.30
N ASP A 46 -22.22 -31.53 -0.06
CA ASP A 46 -23.60 -31.77 -0.48
C ASP A 46 -24.60 -31.48 0.64
N ARG A 47 -24.30 -31.93 1.87
CA ARG A 47 -25.10 -31.61 3.05
C ARG A 47 -25.11 -30.11 3.36
N HIS A 48 -24.04 -29.39 3.02
CA HIS A 48 -24.00 -27.93 3.14
C HIS A 48 -24.93 -27.27 2.10
N VAL A 49 -24.87 -27.68 0.83
CA VAL A 49 -25.67 -27.09 -0.26
C VAL A 49 -27.16 -27.36 -0.08
N ARG A 50 -27.55 -28.55 0.41
CA ARG A 50 -28.95 -28.90 0.70
C ARG A 50 -29.55 -28.17 1.92
N ARG A 51 -28.79 -27.37 2.67
CA ARG A 51 -29.31 -26.56 3.79
C ARG A 51 -29.58 -25.12 3.33
N SER A 52 -30.68 -24.54 3.80
CA SER A 52 -31.14 -23.16 3.50
C SER A 52 -30.13 -22.03 3.80
N GLY A 53 -29.02 -22.34 4.48
CA GLY A 53 -27.90 -21.41 4.69
C GLY A 53 -26.88 -21.34 3.55
N CYS A 54 -27.06 -22.09 2.45
CA CYS A 54 -26.24 -22.00 1.25
C CYS A 54 -26.93 -21.11 0.19
N LYS A 55 -26.19 -20.15 -0.39
CA LYS A 55 -26.68 -19.25 -1.47
C LYS A 55 -26.01 -19.58 -2.81
N ALA A 56 -25.87 -20.87 -3.11
CA ALA A 56 -25.13 -21.37 -4.26
C ALA A 56 -26.08 -21.66 -5.42
N ASP A 57 -26.08 -20.80 -6.45
CA ASP A 57 -26.86 -21.00 -7.67
C ASP A 57 -26.01 -21.69 -8.76
N GLU A 58 -26.61 -22.61 -9.53
CA GLU A 58 -25.90 -23.26 -10.63
C GLU A 58 -25.58 -22.25 -11.74
N GLY A 59 -24.29 -22.13 -12.08
CA GLY A 59 -23.77 -21.14 -13.03
C GLY A 59 -23.11 -19.91 -12.39
N GLN A 60 -23.20 -19.74 -11.06
CA GLN A 60 -22.62 -18.60 -10.35
C GLN A 60 -21.07 -18.67 -10.32
N ARG A 61 -20.40 -17.72 -10.98
CA ARG A 61 -18.92 -17.62 -10.96
C ARG A 61 -18.45 -16.97 -9.66
N THR A 62 -17.56 -17.66 -8.94
CA THR A 62 -16.81 -17.09 -7.82
C THR A 62 -15.55 -16.36 -8.27
N LEU A 63 -15.01 -15.48 -7.41
CA LEU A 63 -13.73 -14.79 -7.62
C LEU A 63 -12.60 -15.77 -7.98
N TYR A 64 -12.55 -16.94 -7.32
CA TYR A 64 -11.57 -18.01 -7.54
C TYR A 64 -11.62 -18.66 -8.94
N ASN A 65 -12.77 -18.58 -9.63
CA ASN A 65 -12.98 -19.13 -10.97
C ASN A 65 -13.27 -18.05 -12.02
N TRP A 66 -13.17 -16.76 -11.66
CA TRP A 66 -13.46 -15.63 -12.55
C TRP A 66 -12.51 -15.58 -13.76
N PHE A 67 -11.24 -15.86 -13.51
CA PHE A 67 -10.16 -15.84 -14.52
C PHE A 67 -9.94 -17.18 -15.23
N LYS A 68 -10.72 -18.23 -14.93
CA LYS A 68 -10.59 -19.51 -15.64
C LYS A 68 -11.43 -19.48 -16.92
N PRO A 69 -10.83 -19.72 -18.11
CA PRO A 69 -11.59 -19.79 -19.36
C PRO A 69 -12.58 -20.96 -19.31
N LYS A 70 -13.74 -20.77 -19.95
CA LYS A 70 -14.80 -21.79 -20.03
C LYS A 70 -14.35 -22.88 -21.01
N LYS A 71 -13.70 -23.94 -20.51
CA LYS A 71 -13.24 -25.07 -21.34
C LYS A 71 -14.41 -25.99 -21.71
N GLU A 72 -14.60 -26.17 -23.01
CA GLU A 72 -15.32 -27.32 -23.57
C GLU A 72 -14.41 -28.58 -23.56
N ARG A 73 -14.92 -29.71 -24.04
CA ARG A 73 -14.46 -31.06 -23.65
C ARG A 73 -13.13 -31.53 -24.30
N GLN A 74 -12.38 -32.32 -23.51
CA GLN A 74 -11.38 -33.37 -23.91
C GLN A 74 -10.08 -32.90 -24.61
N ILE A 75 -8.90 -33.56 -24.56
CA ILE A 75 -8.38 -34.81 -23.92
C ILE A 75 -6.85 -34.67 -23.61
N GLU A 76 -6.27 -35.63 -22.87
CA GLU A 76 -4.84 -36.04 -22.52
C GLU A 76 -3.58 -35.40 -23.23
N GLU A 77 -2.29 -35.51 -22.80
CA GLU A 77 -1.55 -36.26 -21.74
C GLU A 77 -0.10 -35.70 -21.46
N ALA A 78 0.61 -36.24 -20.42
CA ALA A 78 2.09 -36.44 -20.24
C ALA A 78 3.10 -35.23 -20.17
N LYS A 79 3.92 -35.03 -19.10
CA LYS A 79 5.31 -35.54 -18.74
C LYS A 79 6.51 -34.79 -19.43
N ASP A 80 7.77 -34.67 -18.96
CA ASP A 80 8.56 -35.00 -17.72
C ASP A 80 9.95 -34.22 -17.76
N VAL A 81 10.56 -33.70 -16.66
CA VAL A 81 11.73 -34.18 -15.82
C VAL A 81 13.15 -33.56 -16.12
N GLU A 82 13.94 -33.27 -15.05
CA GLU A 82 15.43 -32.99 -14.93
C GLU A 82 16.06 -31.75 -15.66
N GLU A 83 17.21 -31.14 -15.31
CA GLU A 83 18.29 -31.32 -14.28
C GLU A 83 19.04 -29.97 -13.97
N GLU A 84 19.93 -29.89 -12.96
CA GLU A 84 20.82 -28.72 -12.66
C GLU A 84 22.32 -29.07 -12.75
N GLU A 85 23.20 -28.09 -13.07
CA GLU A 85 24.66 -28.19 -12.94
C GLU A 85 25.27 -27.04 -12.10
N GLU A 86 26.49 -27.27 -11.56
CA GLU A 86 27.08 -26.61 -10.38
C GLU A 86 28.55 -26.21 -10.60
N TYR A 87 29.00 -25.02 -10.14
CA TYR A 87 30.41 -24.71 -9.78
C TYR A 87 30.48 -23.45 -8.86
N ASP A 88 31.55 -23.09 -8.12
CA ASP A 88 32.47 -23.80 -7.20
C ASP A 88 33.47 -22.74 -6.63
N SER A 89 33.77 -22.67 -5.33
CA SER A 89 34.84 -21.77 -4.81
C SER A 89 35.30 -22.14 -3.39
N ASP A 90 36.63 -22.18 -3.13
CA ASP A 90 37.13 -22.93 -1.98
C ASP A 90 38.56 -22.52 -1.50
N VAL A 91 38.75 -21.75 -0.40
CA VAL A 91 40.09 -21.22 0.05
C VAL A 91 40.30 -20.91 1.57
N TYR A 92 39.91 -21.69 2.59
CA TYR A 92 40.64 -21.71 3.90
C TYR A 92 40.69 -23.06 4.59
N ASP A 93 41.68 -23.78 4.13
CA ASP A 93 41.81 -25.17 4.41
C ASP A 93 43.24 -25.35 4.91
N ASN A 94 43.55 -25.31 6.21
CA ASN A 94 44.97 -25.42 6.62
C ASN A 94 45.20 -25.72 8.10
N MET A 95 44.30 -26.48 8.72
CA MET A 95 44.47 -26.98 10.07
C MET A 95 44.07 -28.45 10.13
N ASP A 96 44.88 -29.17 10.89
CA ASP A 96 44.72 -30.56 11.27
C ASP A 96 43.68 -30.57 12.41
N ASP A 97 42.71 -31.49 12.39
CA ASP A 97 41.49 -31.39 13.24
C ASP A 97 41.68 -31.91 14.69
N ASP A 98 42.89 -32.29 15.07
CA ASP A 98 43.23 -32.78 16.42
C ASP A 98 44.47 -32.06 17.00
N ASP A 99 44.37 -31.77 18.30
CA ASP A 99 45.40 -31.34 19.27
C ASP A 99 45.87 -29.86 19.26
N LEU A 100 45.31 -29.10 20.20
CA LEU A 100 45.96 -28.23 21.21
C LEU A 100 44.83 -27.52 22.00
N ILE A 101 44.78 -27.47 23.34
CA ILE A 101 45.84 -27.55 24.35
C ILE A 101 45.48 -28.59 25.45
N GLN A 102 46.48 -29.31 25.97
CA GLN A 102 46.43 -30.09 27.22
C GLN A 102 46.64 -29.20 28.45
N ILE A 103 46.00 -29.53 29.58
CA ILE A 103 46.66 -29.59 30.90
C ILE A 103 46.11 -30.84 31.60
N ASP A 104 46.98 -31.60 32.26
CA ASP A 104 46.61 -32.77 33.07
C ASP A 104 45.96 -32.35 34.39
N GLU A 105 44.84 -32.98 34.74
CA GLU A 105 44.61 -33.47 36.11
C GLU A 105 43.54 -34.58 36.06
N THR A 106 43.78 -35.66 36.82
CA THR A 106 43.02 -36.92 36.72
C THR A 106 41.61 -36.80 37.29
N LEU A 107 40.63 -37.35 36.57
CA LEU A 107 39.29 -37.62 37.09
C LEU A 107 39.13 -39.14 37.27
N SER A 108 38.69 -39.55 38.47
CA SER A 108 38.59 -40.95 38.90
C SER A 108 37.45 -41.72 38.21
N GLU A 109 37.48 -43.05 38.33
CA GLU A 109 36.50 -43.97 37.72
C GLU A 109 35.04 -43.68 38.09
N ASP A 110 34.79 -42.97 39.20
CA ASP A 110 33.46 -42.62 39.70
C ASP A 110 32.65 -41.72 38.74
N GLN A 111 33.32 -40.89 37.91
CA GLN A 111 32.61 -40.01 36.97
C GLN A 111 32.06 -40.72 35.72
N MET A 112 32.42 -42.00 35.49
CA MET A 112 31.78 -42.79 34.43
C MET A 112 30.34 -43.22 34.76
N GLN A 113 29.91 -43.15 36.03
CA GLN A 113 28.56 -43.60 36.42
C GLN A 113 27.46 -42.55 36.19
N GLU A 114 27.74 -41.24 36.24
CA GLU A 114 26.72 -40.20 36.04
C GLU A 114 26.30 -40.00 34.57
N LEU A 115 27.07 -40.48 33.59
CA LEU A 115 26.68 -40.49 32.17
C LEU A 115 25.63 -41.58 31.82
N SER A 116 25.22 -42.40 32.79
CA SER A 116 24.22 -43.46 32.60
C SER A 116 22.79 -42.90 32.43
N ALA A 117 22.46 -41.78 33.08
CA ALA A 117 21.11 -41.22 33.16
C ALA A 117 20.74 -40.27 31.99
N ILE A 118 20.65 -40.81 30.77
CA ILE A 118 19.88 -40.14 29.70
C ILE A 118 18.45 -40.67 29.79
N GLU A 119 17.55 -39.89 30.39
CA GLU A 119 16.13 -40.21 30.48
C GLU A 119 15.48 -40.31 29.10
N THR A 120 15.12 -41.52 28.69
CA THR A 120 14.13 -41.74 27.65
C THR A 120 12.75 -41.32 28.17
N LEU A 121 12.23 -40.20 27.67
CA LEU A 121 10.83 -39.81 27.84
C LEU A 121 9.91 -40.86 27.17
N ASN A 122 9.49 -41.84 27.96
CA ASN A 122 8.56 -42.89 27.56
C ASN A 122 7.13 -42.36 27.52
N ILE A 123 6.63 -42.05 26.32
CA ILE A 123 5.19 -41.87 26.09
C ILE A 123 4.61 -43.22 25.66
N ASN A 124 4.00 -43.92 26.61
CA ASN A 124 3.27 -45.17 26.35
C ASN A 124 1.86 -44.88 25.83
N GLU A 125 1.64 -45.04 24.53
CA GLU A 125 0.30 -45.38 24.01
C GLU A 125 0.38 -46.63 23.11
N LYS A 126 -0.33 -47.68 23.53
CA LYS A 126 -0.44 -48.94 22.79
C LYS A 126 -1.22 -48.71 21.49
N ASN A 127 -0.59 -48.92 20.33
CA ASN A 127 -1.29 -49.31 19.10
C ASN A 127 -0.38 -50.08 18.15
N THR A 128 -0.90 -51.14 17.53
CA THR A 128 -0.11 -52.15 16.84
C THR A 128 0.25 -51.77 15.39
N LYS A 129 1.43 -52.25 14.95
CA LYS A 129 1.96 -52.18 13.56
C LYS A 129 2.08 -50.77 12.95
N LYS A 130 3.06 -49.99 13.43
CA LYS A 130 3.70 -48.92 12.65
C LYS A 130 5.22 -49.11 12.68
N ARG A 131 5.90 -48.78 11.58
CA ARG A 131 7.36 -48.56 11.60
C ARG A 131 7.60 -47.27 12.36
N TYR A 132 8.41 -47.30 13.41
CA TYR A 132 8.75 -46.10 14.16
C TYR A 132 9.85 -45.35 13.43
N TYR A 133 9.89 -44.03 13.55
CA TYR A 133 11.02 -43.25 13.04
C TYR A 133 12.06 -43.16 14.15
N CYS A 134 13.32 -43.46 13.80
CA CYS A 134 14.41 -43.27 14.72
C CYS A 134 14.50 -41.77 15.08
N ILE A 135 14.48 -41.43 16.37
CA ILE A 135 14.60 -40.04 16.82
C ILE A 135 16.07 -39.57 16.88
N GLY A 136 17.03 -40.49 16.78
CA GLY A 136 18.46 -40.27 17.02
C GLY A 136 18.80 -40.21 18.52
N LEU A 137 20.09 -40.09 18.84
CA LEU A 137 20.52 -39.77 20.20
C LEU A 137 20.21 -38.30 20.50
N ARG A 138 19.51 -38.05 21.62
CA ARG A 138 19.15 -36.71 22.11
C ARG A 138 19.37 -36.64 23.60
N SER A 139 19.94 -35.54 24.06
CA SER A 139 20.06 -35.13 25.46
C SER A 139 20.35 -33.61 25.52
N ALA A 140 20.42 -33.02 26.71
CA ALA A 140 20.81 -31.62 26.86
C ALA A 140 22.29 -31.40 26.46
N GLU A 141 23.15 -32.35 26.75
CA GLU A 141 24.59 -32.39 26.43
C GLU A 141 24.77 -32.52 24.91
N ILE A 142 24.00 -33.40 24.27
CA ILE A 142 23.97 -33.53 22.81
C ILE A 142 23.48 -32.23 22.17
N SER A 143 22.47 -31.56 22.74
CA SER A 143 22.00 -30.27 22.24
C SER A 143 23.10 -29.19 22.32
N ARG A 144 23.80 -29.09 23.46
CA ARG A 144 24.98 -28.22 23.63
C ARG A 144 26.09 -28.55 22.63
N TYR A 145 26.37 -29.84 22.40
CA TYR A 145 27.33 -30.31 21.40
C TYR A 145 26.94 -29.85 19.98
N ILE A 146 25.68 -30.01 19.58
CA ILE A 146 25.15 -29.64 18.26
C ILE A 146 25.20 -28.11 18.03
N GLN A 147 24.87 -27.32 19.05
CA GLN A 147 24.92 -25.86 18.99
C GLN A 147 26.37 -25.34 18.86
N ARG A 148 27.31 -25.94 19.60
CA ARG A 148 28.74 -25.58 19.55
C ARG A 148 29.39 -25.98 18.23
N THR A 149 29.16 -27.20 17.75
CA THR A 149 29.97 -27.75 16.65
C THR A 149 29.52 -27.24 15.28
N PRO A 150 30.42 -26.74 14.42
CA PRO A 150 30.09 -26.41 13.04
C PRO A 150 30.12 -27.64 12.13
N ALA A 151 30.83 -28.71 12.51
CA ALA A 151 30.91 -29.96 11.74
C ALA A 151 29.54 -30.60 11.49
N GLN A 152 29.39 -31.30 10.36
CA GLN A 152 28.14 -31.97 9.96
C GLN A 152 28.13 -33.46 10.34
N PHE A 153 29.29 -34.04 10.62
CA PHE A 153 29.51 -35.45 10.92
C PHE A 153 30.75 -35.63 11.80
N GLY A 154 31.04 -36.85 12.23
CA GLY A 154 32.24 -37.16 12.99
C GLY A 154 32.54 -38.67 13.09
N GLY A 155 33.71 -38.97 13.66
CA GLY A 155 34.20 -40.35 13.83
C GLY A 155 35.02 -40.89 12.67
N SER A 156 35.34 -40.07 11.66
CA SER A 156 36.36 -40.38 10.65
C SER A 156 37.77 -40.37 11.26
N ARG A 157 38.75 -40.93 10.53
CA ARG A 157 40.18 -40.74 10.85
C ARG A 157 40.57 -39.26 10.72
N ARG A 158 41.72 -38.90 11.30
CA ARG A 158 42.34 -37.56 11.17
C ARG A 158 42.42 -37.12 9.70
N VAL A 159 42.05 -35.88 9.43
CA VAL A 159 41.88 -35.38 8.05
C VAL A 159 43.20 -35.37 7.27
N GLU A 160 44.31 -35.14 7.96
CA GLU A 160 45.67 -35.21 7.42
C GLU A 160 45.99 -36.57 6.81
N VAL A 161 45.58 -37.64 7.48
CA VAL A 161 45.88 -39.03 7.09
C VAL A 161 45.15 -39.34 5.79
N ILE A 162 43.84 -39.08 5.76
CA ILE A 162 42.99 -39.27 4.57
C ILE A 162 43.47 -38.37 3.41
N ALA A 163 43.85 -37.12 3.68
CA ALA A 163 44.34 -36.23 2.65
C ALA A 163 45.71 -36.63 2.08
N ARG A 164 46.60 -37.20 2.90
CA ARG A 164 47.87 -37.77 2.44
C ARG A 164 47.68 -39.05 1.64
N GLU A 165 46.71 -39.89 2.00
CA GLU A 165 46.34 -41.09 1.25
C GLU A 165 45.73 -40.74 -0.12
N LEU A 166 44.83 -39.76 -0.18
CA LEU A 166 44.19 -39.31 -1.43
C LEU A 166 45.12 -38.48 -2.33
N PHE A 167 46.01 -37.69 -1.73
CA PHE A 167 46.87 -36.73 -2.45
C PHE A 167 48.34 -36.81 -2.01
N PRO A 168 49.00 -37.98 -2.14
CA PRO A 168 50.37 -38.19 -1.66
C PRO A 168 51.37 -37.19 -2.28
N ASN A 169 51.17 -36.82 -3.54
CA ASN A 169 52.01 -35.87 -4.27
C ASN A 169 51.87 -34.40 -3.80
N LEU A 170 50.83 -34.06 -3.01
CA LEU A 170 50.59 -32.70 -2.50
C LEU A 170 51.01 -32.51 -1.03
N PHE A 171 51.13 -33.60 -0.26
CA PHE A 171 51.35 -33.56 1.19
C PHE A 171 52.47 -34.51 1.65
N SER A 172 53.71 -34.07 1.46
CA SER A 172 54.90 -34.81 1.91
C SER A 172 55.18 -34.75 3.42
N GLN A 173 54.72 -33.69 4.12
CA GLN A 173 55.00 -33.49 5.56
C GLN A 173 53.77 -32.97 6.32
N LYS A 174 53.45 -31.67 6.20
CA LYS A 174 52.31 -31.04 6.88
C LYS A 174 51.11 -30.92 5.96
N PHE A 175 49.94 -31.31 6.46
CA PHE A 175 48.69 -31.10 5.75
C PHE A 175 48.36 -29.61 5.69
N SER A 176 47.84 -29.21 4.53
CA SER A 176 47.76 -27.81 4.13
C SER A 176 46.70 -27.70 3.06
N ARG A 177 45.46 -27.93 3.48
CA ARG A 177 44.29 -28.16 2.63
C ARG A 177 44.06 -27.02 1.57
N LYS A 178 44.67 -25.82 1.68
CA LYS A 178 44.66 -24.66 0.76
C LYS A 178 45.42 -24.96 -0.52
N LYS A 179 46.31 -25.96 -0.47
CA LYS A 179 46.98 -26.55 -1.63
C LYS A 179 46.03 -27.44 -2.44
N LEU A 180 44.85 -27.78 -1.90
CA LEU A 180 43.81 -28.47 -2.66
C LEU A 180 42.99 -27.46 -3.44
N ASN A 181 42.68 -27.80 -4.69
CA ASN A 181 41.61 -27.16 -5.44
C ASN A 181 40.23 -27.68 -5.00
N ALA A 182 39.17 -26.98 -5.38
CA ALA A 182 37.82 -27.30 -4.96
C ALA A 182 37.38 -28.75 -5.28
N LYS A 183 37.74 -29.31 -6.45
CA LYS A 183 37.50 -30.74 -6.77
C LYS A 183 38.18 -31.70 -5.80
N GLN A 184 39.42 -31.42 -5.41
CA GLN A 184 40.16 -32.24 -4.45
C GLN A 184 39.59 -32.11 -3.03
N LYS A 185 39.10 -30.93 -2.65
CA LYS A 185 38.44 -30.70 -1.34
C LYS A 185 37.07 -31.36 -1.26
N ARG A 186 36.28 -31.30 -2.33
CA ARG A 186 35.04 -32.08 -2.49
C ARG A 186 35.30 -33.58 -2.36
N LEU A 187 36.36 -34.10 -2.99
CA LEU A 187 36.77 -35.50 -2.86
C LEU A 187 37.18 -35.84 -1.41
N LEU A 188 38.00 -34.99 -0.77
CA LEU A 188 38.38 -35.16 0.64
C LEU A 188 37.16 -35.16 1.57
N ASN A 189 36.24 -34.20 1.42
CA ASN A 189 35.00 -34.13 2.20
C ASN A 189 34.11 -35.36 1.98
N ARG A 190 34.03 -35.88 0.75
CA ARG A 190 33.31 -37.13 0.44
C ARG A 190 33.95 -38.33 1.13
N THR A 191 35.28 -38.44 1.17
CA THR A 191 35.98 -39.54 1.86
C THR A 191 35.90 -39.42 3.39
N LEU A 192 36.02 -38.21 3.94
CA LEU A 192 35.76 -37.93 5.36
C LEU A 192 34.33 -38.34 5.76
N PHE A 193 33.33 -37.97 4.95
CA PHE A 193 31.95 -38.43 5.15
C PHE A 193 31.82 -39.95 4.94
N ALA A 194 32.57 -40.54 4.00
CA ALA A 194 32.62 -41.99 3.77
C ALA A 194 33.09 -42.75 5.02
N GLU A 195 34.09 -42.24 5.73
CA GLU A 195 34.62 -42.83 6.97
C GLU A 195 33.87 -42.40 8.25
N SER A 196 33.01 -41.39 8.19
CA SER A 196 32.31 -40.90 9.39
C SER A 196 31.38 -41.96 10.01
N VAL A 197 31.38 -42.03 11.34
CA VAL A 197 30.59 -43.00 12.13
C VAL A 197 29.21 -42.42 12.48
N TRP A 198 29.13 -41.11 12.70
CA TRP A 198 27.87 -40.41 13.00
C TRP A 198 27.70 -39.14 12.18
N LYS A 199 26.44 -38.79 11.92
CA LYS A 199 25.99 -37.53 11.31
C LYS A 199 25.22 -36.69 12.34
N ILE A 200 25.32 -35.38 12.22
CA ILE A 200 24.66 -34.42 13.10
C ILE A 200 23.40 -33.92 12.40
N ASP A 201 22.25 -34.40 12.87
CA ASP A 201 20.94 -33.99 12.38
C ASP A 201 20.46 -32.77 13.19
N ARG A 202 20.83 -31.57 12.69
CA ARG A 202 20.45 -30.30 13.32
C ARG A 202 18.95 -30.06 13.32
N ALA A 203 18.24 -30.48 12.27
CA ALA A 203 16.79 -30.33 12.17
C ALA A 203 16.04 -31.15 13.23
N SER A 204 16.54 -32.36 13.54
CA SER A 204 16.03 -33.19 14.64
C SER A 204 16.61 -32.83 16.02
N ASN A 205 17.58 -31.92 16.09
CA ASN A 205 18.45 -31.70 17.25
C ASN A 205 18.98 -33.03 17.84
N ALA A 206 19.55 -33.89 16.98
CA ALA A 206 19.96 -35.24 17.32
C ALA A 206 21.28 -35.66 16.65
N VAL A 207 22.03 -36.55 17.29
CA VAL A 207 23.14 -37.27 16.64
C VAL A 207 22.64 -38.63 16.18
N ARG A 208 22.95 -39.01 14.93
CA ARG A 208 22.54 -40.28 14.33
C ARG A 208 23.76 -41.05 13.86
N ALA A 209 23.75 -42.37 13.96
CA ALA A 209 24.71 -43.18 13.22
C ALA A 209 24.62 -42.87 11.74
N LYS A 210 25.75 -42.90 11.02
CA LYS A 210 25.75 -42.64 9.58
C LYS A 210 24.86 -43.65 8.83
N SER A 211 24.95 -44.92 9.22
CA SER A 211 24.13 -46.04 8.75
C SER A 211 22.65 -45.98 9.17
N CYS A 212 22.23 -44.99 9.97
CA CYS A 212 20.84 -44.81 10.36
C CYS A 212 19.95 -44.57 9.13
N THR A 213 19.11 -45.57 8.81
CA THR A 213 18.07 -45.53 7.76
C THR A 213 16.88 -44.64 8.13
N GLY A 214 16.87 -44.04 9.32
CA GLY A 214 15.77 -43.19 9.82
C GLY A 214 14.59 -43.96 10.41
N ILE A 215 14.60 -45.29 10.34
CA ILE A 215 13.54 -46.18 10.88
C ILE A 215 14.07 -46.86 12.13
N SER A 216 13.24 -46.99 13.16
CA SER A 216 13.51 -47.78 14.37
C SER A 216 12.46 -48.89 14.57
N GLY A 217 12.79 -49.86 15.41
CA GLY A 217 11.97 -51.04 15.70
C GLY A 217 10.81 -50.74 16.64
N LYS A 218 10.73 -51.46 17.77
CA LYS A 218 9.79 -51.10 18.85
C LYS A 218 10.30 -49.91 19.68
N ASP A 219 11.60 -49.68 19.68
CA ASP A 219 12.27 -48.62 20.40
C ASP A 219 12.36 -47.34 19.57
N ASN A 220 12.43 -46.18 20.22
CA ASN A 220 12.50 -44.87 19.53
C ASN A 220 13.86 -44.61 18.85
N VAL A 221 14.89 -45.40 19.15
CA VAL A 221 16.25 -45.28 18.59
C VAL A 221 16.60 -46.59 17.88
N CYS A 222 17.13 -46.53 16.66
CA CYS A 222 17.57 -47.73 15.93
C CYS A 222 18.87 -48.30 16.52
N ALA A 223 19.12 -49.59 16.31
CA ALA A 223 20.26 -50.29 16.91
C ALA A 223 21.61 -49.64 16.57
N GLU A 224 21.76 -49.10 15.35
CA GLU A 224 22.96 -48.38 14.91
C GLU A 224 23.14 -47.07 15.68
N CYS A 225 22.06 -46.28 15.85
CA CYS A 225 22.09 -45.07 16.67
C CYS A 225 22.31 -45.37 18.16
N PHE A 226 21.84 -46.52 18.65
CA PHE A 226 22.08 -46.95 20.02
C PHE A 226 23.54 -47.38 20.23
N ALA A 227 24.13 -48.11 19.29
CA ALA A 227 25.53 -48.54 19.35
C ALA A 227 26.51 -47.36 19.44
N ILE A 228 26.29 -46.28 18.67
CA ILE A 228 27.17 -45.11 18.74
C ILE A 228 27.10 -44.34 20.09
N ARG A 229 26.09 -44.61 20.95
CA ARG A 229 26.01 -44.02 22.29
C ARG A 229 27.25 -44.32 23.13
N TYR A 230 27.82 -45.51 22.95
CA TYR A 230 28.99 -45.98 23.69
C TYR A 230 30.31 -45.69 22.95
N ASN A 231 30.29 -44.88 21.89
CA ASN A 231 31.50 -44.49 21.17
C ASN A 231 32.26 -43.44 21.99
N GLN A 232 33.43 -43.82 22.53
CA GLN A 232 34.24 -42.96 23.39
C GLN A 232 34.60 -41.60 22.75
N ILE A 233 34.83 -41.56 21.43
CA ILE A 233 35.15 -40.32 20.70
C ILE A 233 33.93 -39.38 20.68
N LEU A 234 32.72 -39.93 20.51
CA LEU A 234 31.49 -39.14 20.58
C LEU A 234 31.23 -38.65 22.02
N CYS A 235 31.37 -39.50 23.04
CA CYS A 235 31.25 -39.12 24.45
C CYS A 235 32.22 -37.99 24.82
N ASN A 236 33.50 -38.14 24.50
CA ASN A 236 34.53 -37.13 24.74
C ASN A 236 34.23 -35.81 24.01
N LYS A 237 33.61 -35.84 22.83
CA LYS A 237 33.17 -34.63 22.13
C LYS A 237 31.92 -34.00 22.75
N ILE A 238 31.00 -34.78 23.30
CA ILE A 238 29.78 -34.28 23.97
C ILE A 238 30.11 -33.59 25.30
N VAL A 239 31.00 -34.16 26.13
CA VAL A 239 31.31 -33.69 27.49
C VAL A 239 32.08 -32.36 27.54
N ARG A 240 32.84 -32.02 26.48
CA ARG A 240 33.60 -30.75 26.42
C ARG A 240 32.71 -29.52 26.73
N PRO A 241 33.20 -28.49 27.43
CA PRO A 241 32.43 -27.27 27.69
C PRO A 241 32.22 -26.43 26.43
N SER A 242 31.31 -25.44 26.50
CA SER A 242 31.16 -24.42 25.45
C SER A 242 32.33 -23.42 25.50
N PRO A 243 32.92 -23.04 24.35
CA PRO A 243 33.98 -22.05 24.32
C PRO A 243 33.43 -20.67 24.68
N LEU A 244 34.26 -19.86 25.35
CA LEU A 244 33.96 -18.43 25.55
C LEU A 244 33.81 -17.72 24.19
N PRO A 245 32.92 -16.72 24.06
CA PRO A 245 32.66 -16.04 22.78
C PRO A 245 33.92 -15.51 22.08
N ILE A 246 34.91 -15.04 22.85
CA ILE A 246 36.19 -14.54 22.35
C ILE A 246 37.05 -15.59 21.61
N ASN A 247 36.76 -16.89 21.83
CA ASN A 247 37.49 -18.00 21.23
C ASN A 247 36.84 -18.54 19.94
N VAL A 248 35.63 -18.08 19.58
CA VAL A 248 34.94 -18.50 18.34
C VAL A 248 35.77 -18.16 17.09
N LYS A 249 36.57 -17.09 17.15
CA LYS A 249 37.51 -16.66 16.09
C LYS A 249 38.57 -17.70 15.70
N PHE A 250 38.81 -18.70 16.53
CA PHE A 250 39.75 -19.80 16.26
C PHE A 250 39.10 -20.98 15.53
N THR A 251 37.80 -20.93 15.24
CA THR A 251 37.12 -21.94 14.42
C THR A 251 37.62 -21.89 12.97
N PRO A 252 38.01 -23.02 12.35
CA PRO A 252 38.46 -23.06 10.96
C PRO A 252 37.45 -22.45 9.99
N LYS A 253 37.95 -21.65 9.04
CA LYS A 253 37.12 -20.84 8.13
C LYS A 253 36.31 -21.68 7.12
N HIS A 254 36.80 -22.84 6.69
CA HIS A 254 36.13 -23.71 5.73
C HIS A 254 34.73 -24.17 6.14
N TYR A 255 34.45 -24.28 7.45
CA TYR A 255 33.09 -24.58 7.94
C TYR A 255 32.04 -23.51 7.57
N TRP A 256 32.49 -22.33 7.12
CA TRP A 256 31.67 -21.16 6.82
C TRP A 256 31.77 -20.70 5.36
N GLU A 257 32.65 -21.30 4.54
CA GLU A 257 32.94 -20.84 3.17
C GLU A 257 31.78 -21.04 2.19
N ASP A 258 31.01 -22.13 2.33
CA ASP A 258 29.90 -22.45 1.41
C ASP A 258 28.73 -21.44 1.43
N ASN A 259 28.74 -20.41 2.29
CA ASN A 259 27.65 -19.44 2.37
C ASN A 259 28.11 -18.07 2.93
N PRO A 260 28.04 -16.97 2.16
CA PRO A 260 28.46 -15.64 2.60
C PRO A 260 27.77 -15.13 3.87
N LEU A 261 26.52 -15.53 4.13
CA LEU A 261 25.78 -15.12 5.32
C LEU A 261 26.37 -15.75 6.58
N LYS A 262 26.85 -17.01 6.52
CA LYS A 262 27.49 -17.71 7.66
C LYS A 262 28.67 -16.93 8.24
N TYR A 263 29.38 -16.14 7.43
CA TYR A 263 30.48 -15.29 7.90
C TYR A 263 29.99 -14.24 8.92
N PHE A 264 28.81 -13.66 8.71
CA PHE A 264 28.19 -12.71 9.65
C PHE A 264 27.56 -13.40 10.87
N LEU A 265 27.25 -14.71 10.78
CA LEU A 265 26.75 -15.52 11.90
C LEU A 265 27.83 -15.98 12.89
N GLN A 266 29.06 -15.46 12.78
CA GLN A 266 30.08 -15.56 13.85
C GLN A 266 29.64 -14.81 15.12
N ASN A 267 28.75 -13.84 14.98
CA ASN A 267 28.12 -13.15 16.11
C ASN A 267 26.90 -13.96 16.59
N LEU A 268 26.90 -14.37 17.86
CA LEU A 268 25.90 -15.26 18.46
C LEU A 268 24.46 -14.72 18.28
N ASP A 269 24.26 -13.43 18.54
CA ASP A 269 22.93 -12.80 18.45
C ASP A 269 22.37 -12.82 17.02
N LEU A 270 23.23 -12.64 16.01
CA LEU A 270 22.84 -12.72 14.60
C LEU A 270 22.53 -14.16 14.19
N ARG A 271 23.23 -15.15 14.75
CA ARG A 271 23.02 -16.58 14.49
C ARG A 271 21.68 -17.07 15.04
N ASP A 272 21.33 -16.65 16.25
CA ASP A 272 20.05 -17.02 16.87
C ASP A 272 18.87 -16.36 16.16
N MET A 273 18.99 -15.08 15.76
CA MET A 273 17.99 -14.45 14.88
C MET A 273 17.89 -15.14 13.52
N TRP A 274 19.01 -15.49 12.87
CA TRP A 274 19.01 -16.17 11.58
C TRP A 274 18.33 -17.55 11.64
N ASN A 275 18.61 -18.34 12.66
CA ASN A 275 17.99 -19.65 12.86
C ASN A 275 16.49 -19.55 13.15
N VAL A 276 16.05 -18.51 13.87
CA VAL A 276 14.62 -18.22 14.09
C VAL A 276 13.93 -17.78 12.80
N LEU A 277 14.63 -17.07 11.90
CA LEU A 277 14.09 -16.57 10.63
C LEU A 277 14.11 -17.58 9.47
N ASN A 278 15.01 -18.57 9.49
CA ASN A 278 15.22 -19.51 8.38
C ASN A 278 14.86 -20.97 8.71
N ASN A 279 14.17 -21.23 9.82
CA ASN A 279 13.49 -22.51 10.07
C ASN A 279 12.19 -22.59 9.23
N GLU A 280 12.31 -22.47 7.91
CA GLU A 280 11.23 -22.69 6.94
C GLU A 280 11.58 -23.90 6.06
N SER A 281 10.64 -24.83 5.95
CA SER A 281 10.68 -25.90 4.95
C SER A 281 10.43 -25.33 3.55
N GLU A 282 11.12 -25.90 2.55
CA GLU A 282 11.24 -25.44 1.16
C GLU A 282 9.96 -24.95 0.44
N ASN A 283 10.17 -24.06 -0.55
CA ASN A 283 9.24 -23.58 -1.58
C ASN A 283 8.27 -22.44 -1.24
N VAL A 284 8.82 -21.23 -0.99
CA VAL A 284 8.09 -19.95 -1.12
C VAL A 284 9.00 -18.96 -1.89
N PRO A 285 8.49 -18.17 -2.87
CA PRO A 285 9.27 -17.09 -3.49
C PRO A 285 9.73 -16.06 -2.44
N GLU A 286 10.82 -15.35 -2.72
CA GLU A 286 11.45 -14.35 -1.82
C GLU A 286 10.42 -13.64 -0.96
N ASN A 287 10.50 -13.83 0.37
CA ASN A 287 9.50 -13.32 1.29
C ASN A 287 9.28 -11.82 1.04
N PRO A 288 8.08 -11.39 0.62
CA PRO A 288 7.88 -10.03 0.12
C PRO A 288 8.12 -8.98 1.19
N TRP A 289 8.06 -9.35 2.48
CA TRP A 289 8.42 -8.48 3.60
C TRP A 289 9.93 -8.25 3.70
N ILE A 290 10.76 -9.24 3.38
CA ILE A 290 12.23 -9.10 3.33
C ILE A 290 12.62 -8.20 2.17
N VAL A 291 12.04 -8.41 0.98
CA VAL A 291 12.27 -7.56 -0.21
C VAL A 291 11.80 -6.12 0.04
N LEU A 292 10.67 -5.94 0.72
CA LEU A 292 10.16 -4.62 1.10
C LEU A 292 11.06 -3.93 2.13
N ALA A 293 11.55 -4.67 3.13
CA ALA A 293 12.45 -4.16 4.15
C ALA A 293 13.82 -3.77 3.59
N ASP A 294 14.42 -4.58 2.72
CA ASP A 294 15.66 -4.27 2.01
C ASP A 294 15.55 -2.97 1.20
N LYS A 295 14.46 -2.82 0.42
CA LYS A 295 14.17 -1.59 -0.33
C LYS A 295 13.94 -0.39 0.60
N ALA A 296 13.28 -0.58 1.74
CA ALA A 296 13.08 0.48 2.73
C ALA A 296 14.40 0.93 3.38
N LEU A 297 15.26 -0.01 3.78
CA LEU A 297 16.58 0.27 4.36
C LEU A 297 17.52 0.95 3.36
N LYS A 298 17.46 0.57 2.08
CA LYS A 298 18.14 1.26 0.97
C LYS A 298 17.54 2.63 0.63
N GLY A 299 16.47 3.04 1.33
CA GLY A 299 15.87 4.37 1.21
C GLY A 299 14.91 4.54 0.02
N ALA A 300 14.46 3.46 -0.62
CA ALA A 300 13.61 3.52 -1.83
C ALA A 300 12.23 4.17 -1.62
N PHE A 301 11.82 4.37 -0.36
CA PHE A 301 10.54 4.98 0.02
C PHE A 301 10.65 6.39 0.61
N LYS A 302 11.84 7.01 0.61
CA LYS A 302 12.07 8.36 1.17
C LYS A 302 11.12 9.41 0.54
N ASP A 303 10.94 9.35 -0.78
CA ASP A 303 10.08 10.28 -1.51
C ASP A 303 8.59 9.86 -1.52
N THR A 304 8.21 8.87 -0.70
CA THR A 304 6.83 8.36 -0.60
C THR A 304 6.25 8.46 0.83
N PRO A 305 6.16 9.66 1.43
CA PRO A 305 5.79 9.83 2.83
C PRO A 305 4.35 9.36 3.17
N ALA A 306 3.45 9.32 2.18
CA ALA A 306 2.13 8.72 2.38
C ALA A 306 2.18 7.18 2.53
N PHE A 307 3.18 6.51 1.95
CA PHE A 307 3.37 5.05 2.09
C PHE A 307 4.07 4.72 3.42
N THR A 308 5.09 5.49 3.82
CA THR A 308 5.71 5.31 5.15
C THR A 308 4.68 5.53 6.27
N GLY A 309 3.88 6.60 6.19
CA GLY A 309 2.78 6.86 7.13
C GLY A 309 1.69 5.78 7.14
N LEU A 310 1.43 5.10 6.00
CA LEU A 310 0.56 3.92 5.97
C LEU A 310 1.18 2.76 6.75
N CYS A 311 2.46 2.43 6.49
CA CYS A 311 3.18 1.36 7.17
C CYS A 311 3.21 1.56 8.70
N GLU A 312 3.50 2.79 9.15
CA GLU A 312 3.47 3.16 10.57
C GLU A 312 2.10 2.91 11.21
N VAL A 313 1.02 3.35 10.56
CA VAL A 313 -0.35 3.19 11.09
C VAL A 313 -0.75 1.71 11.14
N MET A 314 -0.37 0.93 10.12
CA MET A 314 -0.61 -0.52 10.10
C MET A 314 0.16 -1.24 11.21
N GLY A 315 1.45 -0.96 11.38
CA GLY A 315 2.27 -1.51 12.47
C GLY A 315 1.68 -1.19 13.85
N ASN A 316 1.37 0.09 14.10
CA ASN A 316 0.74 0.55 15.34
C ASN A 316 -0.62 -0.14 15.60
N ALA A 317 -1.43 -0.38 14.58
CA ALA A 317 -2.73 -1.05 14.73
C ALA A 317 -2.57 -2.55 15.04
N ILE A 318 -1.59 -3.22 14.43
CA ILE A 318 -1.26 -4.63 14.68
C ILE A 318 -0.69 -4.80 16.10
N GLU A 319 0.27 -3.96 16.51
CA GLU A 319 0.81 -3.95 17.87
C GLU A 319 -0.28 -3.79 18.94
N ARG A 320 -1.20 -2.84 18.72
CA ARG A 320 -2.33 -2.65 19.65
C ARG A 320 -3.23 -3.87 19.69
N LYS A 321 -3.50 -4.50 18.54
CA LYS A 321 -4.27 -5.76 18.47
C LYS A 321 -3.57 -6.89 19.24
N MET A 322 -2.25 -7.06 19.08
CA MET A 322 -1.46 -8.04 19.86
C MET A 322 -1.51 -7.76 21.37
N LYS A 323 -1.46 -6.48 21.76
CA LYS A 323 -1.56 -6.02 23.15
C LYS A 323 -3.02 -5.99 23.68
N ASN A 324 -4.01 -6.51 22.93
CA ASN A 324 -5.46 -6.42 23.20
C ASN A 324 -5.98 -4.98 23.49
N LYS A 325 -5.30 -3.96 22.98
CA LYS A 325 -5.63 -2.54 23.14
C LYS A 325 -6.53 -2.04 22.01
N SER A 326 -7.36 -1.06 22.32
CA SER A 326 -8.24 -0.43 21.34
C SER A 326 -7.47 0.33 20.25
N LYS A 327 -7.99 0.29 19.02
CA LYS A 327 -7.54 1.14 17.89
C LYS A 327 -7.96 2.62 18.03
N ARG A 328 -8.68 3.01 19.09
CA ARG A 328 -9.00 4.41 19.39
C ARG A 328 -7.72 5.23 19.57
N ASN A 329 -7.69 6.46 19.08
CA ASN A 329 -6.54 7.37 19.18
C ASN A 329 -5.23 6.78 18.60
N LEU A 330 -5.32 6.15 17.42
CA LEU A 330 -4.15 5.97 16.55
C LEU A 330 -3.69 7.37 16.06
N LYS A 331 -2.38 7.60 16.07
CA LYS A 331 -1.76 8.74 15.39
C LYS A 331 -1.61 8.40 13.89
N TYR A 332 -1.63 9.41 13.05
CA TYR A 332 -1.44 9.30 11.60
C TYR A 332 -0.55 10.48 11.19
N SER A 333 0.40 10.26 10.28
CA SER A 333 1.20 11.35 9.71
C SER A 333 0.33 12.36 8.95
N GLU A 334 0.85 13.55 8.69
CA GLU A 334 0.12 14.59 7.98
C GLU A 334 -0.07 14.22 6.50
N GLU A 335 0.96 13.67 5.86
CA GLU A 335 0.98 13.28 4.45
C GLU A 335 0.01 12.14 4.17
N PHE A 336 0.00 11.12 5.04
CA PHE A 336 -0.98 10.04 4.95
C PHE A 336 -2.40 10.54 5.28
N THR A 337 -2.54 11.50 6.21
CA THR A 337 -3.83 12.16 6.47
C THR A 337 -4.33 12.90 5.22
N SER A 338 -3.47 13.67 4.56
CA SER A 338 -3.76 14.41 3.33
C SER A 338 -4.10 13.49 2.16
N PHE A 339 -3.38 12.38 2.00
CA PHE A 339 -3.75 11.32 1.05
C PHE A 339 -5.19 10.80 1.29
N LEU A 340 -5.55 10.46 2.54
CA LEU A 340 -6.91 10.02 2.87
C LEU A 340 -7.97 11.12 2.68
N VAL A 341 -7.60 12.39 2.91
CA VAL A 341 -8.46 13.57 2.69
C VAL A 341 -8.75 13.76 1.19
N ILE A 342 -7.77 13.52 0.32
CA ILE A 342 -7.89 13.56 -1.15
C ILE A 342 -8.68 12.36 -1.67
N LEU A 343 -8.36 11.14 -1.20
CA LEU A 343 -9.10 9.92 -1.56
C LEU A 343 -10.59 10.02 -1.22
N ARG A 344 -10.93 10.60 -0.06
CA ARG A 344 -12.31 10.95 0.32
C ARG A 344 -12.95 11.94 -0.64
N GLY A 345 -12.17 12.88 -1.18
CA GLY A 345 -12.61 13.89 -2.15
C GLY A 345 -13.06 13.26 -3.47
N PHE A 346 -12.32 12.27 -3.97
CA PHE A 346 -12.71 11.50 -5.14
C PHE A 346 -13.90 10.58 -4.87
N SER A 347 -13.87 9.79 -3.80
CA SER A 347 -14.96 8.86 -3.48
C SER A 347 -14.95 8.41 -2.02
N THR A 348 -16.07 8.61 -1.32
CA THR A 348 -16.27 8.05 0.02
C THR A 348 -16.27 6.52 0.00
N ARG A 349 -16.77 5.89 -1.08
CA ARG A 349 -16.72 4.43 -1.26
C ARG A 349 -15.29 3.93 -1.42
N ALA A 350 -14.43 4.67 -2.14
CA ALA A 350 -13.02 4.31 -2.28
C ALA A 350 -12.28 4.45 -0.94
N LEU A 351 -12.54 5.51 -0.16
CA LEU A 351 -12.00 5.62 1.20
C LEU A 351 -12.48 4.45 2.09
N ASP A 352 -13.76 4.10 2.09
CA ASP A 352 -14.26 3.02 2.93
C ASP A 352 -13.75 1.64 2.49
N LEU A 353 -13.57 1.40 1.19
CA LEU A 353 -12.90 0.20 0.66
C LEU A 353 -11.42 0.15 1.08
N PHE A 354 -10.70 1.26 0.97
CA PHE A 354 -9.31 1.39 1.45
C PHE A 354 -9.24 1.02 2.93
N ARG A 355 -10.12 1.60 3.76
CA ARG A 355 -10.20 1.37 5.21
C ARG A 355 -10.66 -0.03 5.64
N GLN A 356 -11.21 -0.83 4.73
CA GLN A 356 -11.57 -2.23 5.00
C GLN A 356 -10.36 -3.16 4.81
N ASN A 357 -9.44 -2.80 3.92
CA ASN A 357 -8.26 -3.59 3.57
C ASN A 357 -6.98 -3.10 4.29
N LEU A 358 -6.95 -1.81 4.63
CA LEU A 358 -5.82 -1.09 5.22
C LEU A 358 -6.31 -0.24 6.40
N GLU A 359 -5.40 0.17 7.29
CA GLU A 359 -5.76 1.04 8.41
C GLU A 359 -5.86 2.50 7.94
N GLY A 360 -6.89 3.24 8.38
CA GLY A 360 -7.11 4.61 7.92
C GLY A 360 -8.20 5.37 8.66
N ARG A 361 -8.08 6.71 8.68
CA ARG A 361 -8.99 7.63 9.37
C ARG A 361 -10.44 7.47 8.90
N THR A 362 -11.37 7.45 9.85
CA THR A 362 -12.82 7.41 9.55
C THR A 362 -13.31 8.69 8.87
N ILE A 363 -14.41 8.62 8.11
CA ILE A 363 -15.07 9.81 7.54
C ILE A 363 -15.41 10.83 8.65
N GLN A 364 -15.78 10.36 9.85
CA GLN A 364 -16.02 11.22 11.02
C GLN A 364 -14.75 11.93 11.48
N SER A 365 -13.61 11.21 11.59
CA SER A 365 -12.31 11.80 11.94
C SER A 365 -11.88 12.84 10.91
N ILE A 366 -11.99 12.55 9.61
CA ILE A 366 -11.65 13.51 8.54
C ILE A 366 -12.59 14.73 8.58
N ARG A 367 -13.88 14.55 8.88
CA ARG A 367 -14.82 15.68 9.07
C ARG A 367 -14.48 16.52 10.30
N HIS A 368 -14.00 15.92 11.38
CA HIS A 368 -13.55 16.65 12.57
C HIS A 368 -12.28 17.45 12.29
N LEU A 369 -11.26 16.84 11.66
CA LEU A 369 -10.06 17.56 11.22
C LEU A 369 -10.38 18.75 10.31
N ARG A 370 -11.25 18.56 9.31
CA ARG A 370 -11.68 19.65 8.42
C ARG A 370 -12.52 20.74 9.13
N ARG A 371 -13.10 20.48 10.30
CA ARG A 371 -13.80 21.50 11.10
C ARG A 371 -12.85 22.28 12.01
N ASN A 372 -11.77 21.62 12.46
CA ASN A 372 -10.78 22.22 13.35
C ASN A 372 -9.60 22.85 12.59
N SER A 373 -9.55 22.71 11.26
CA SER A 373 -8.56 23.35 10.39
C SER A 373 -8.86 24.83 10.25
N GLU A 374 -7.84 25.67 10.39
CA GLU A 374 -7.94 27.14 10.18
C GLU A 374 -8.50 27.49 8.80
N ASP A 375 -8.20 26.67 7.79
CA ASP A 375 -8.63 26.89 6.41
C ASP A 375 -10.11 26.53 6.17
N HIS A 376 -10.84 26.03 7.16
CA HIS A 376 -12.28 25.78 7.10
C HIS A 376 -13.02 27.08 6.76
N LEU A 377 -13.61 27.19 5.57
CA LEU A 377 -14.44 28.35 5.20
C LEU A 377 -15.65 28.48 6.15
N THR A 378 -15.57 29.44 7.06
CA THR A 378 -16.48 29.68 8.19
C THR A 378 -17.59 30.67 7.84
N ASN A 379 -17.32 31.61 6.94
CA ASN A 379 -18.29 32.56 6.41
C ASN A 379 -18.40 32.38 4.88
N PRO A 380 -19.61 32.18 4.30
CA PRO A 380 -19.77 32.11 2.85
C PRO A 380 -19.64 33.46 2.12
N ASP A 381 -19.71 34.59 2.83
CA ASP A 381 -19.69 35.91 2.22
C ASP A 381 -18.31 36.34 1.72
N LEU A 382 -18.30 37.40 0.92
CA LEU A 382 -17.09 38.09 0.50
C LEU A 382 -16.52 38.91 1.68
N CYS A 383 -15.65 38.27 2.45
CA CYS A 383 -14.98 38.84 3.63
C CYS A 383 -13.45 38.81 3.49
N PHE A 384 -12.77 39.63 4.29
CA PHE A 384 -11.31 39.72 4.31
C PHE A 384 -10.65 38.36 4.56
N GLU A 385 -11.14 37.59 5.53
CA GLU A 385 -10.55 36.31 5.94
C GLU A 385 -10.49 35.27 4.81
N ASN A 386 -11.55 35.14 4.01
CA ASN A 386 -11.59 34.21 2.89
C ASN A 386 -10.54 34.53 1.81
N VAL A 387 -10.33 35.83 1.53
CA VAL A 387 -9.32 36.27 0.57
C VAL A 387 -7.91 36.24 1.19
N ALA A 388 -7.77 36.49 2.49
CA ALA A 388 -6.50 36.37 3.22
C ALA A 388 -5.99 34.92 3.24
N ARG A 389 -6.87 33.92 3.28
CA ARG A 389 -6.49 32.50 3.11
C ARG A 389 -6.00 32.19 1.70
N PHE A 390 -6.61 32.81 0.68
CA PHE A 390 -6.09 32.73 -0.69
C PHE A 390 -4.71 33.40 -0.81
N LYS A 391 -4.47 34.53 -0.12
CA LYS A 391 -3.13 35.15 0.00
C LYS A 391 -2.13 34.22 0.71
N ARG A 392 -2.49 33.60 1.85
CA ARG A 392 -1.65 32.59 2.55
C ARG A 392 -1.24 31.44 1.62
N LEU A 393 -2.14 30.98 0.75
CA LEU A 393 -1.82 29.94 -0.24
C LEU A 393 -0.89 30.43 -1.35
N ILE A 394 -1.09 31.66 -1.84
CA ILE A 394 -0.22 32.30 -2.83
C ILE A 394 1.21 32.51 -2.27
N ASP A 395 1.30 32.90 -1.00
CA ASP A 395 2.58 33.17 -0.34
C ASP A 395 3.35 31.88 -0.03
N SER A 396 2.66 30.79 0.32
CA SER A 396 3.31 29.50 0.58
C SER A 396 3.92 28.86 -0.68
N ILE A 397 3.48 29.26 -1.88
CA ILE A 397 4.09 28.90 -3.16
C ILE A 397 4.98 30.01 -3.75
N GLN A 398 5.24 31.08 -2.99
CA GLN A 398 6.08 32.23 -3.37
C GLN A 398 5.64 32.93 -4.67
N TYR A 399 4.33 32.98 -4.94
CA TYR A 399 3.79 33.59 -6.17
C TYR A 399 3.48 35.08 -5.96
N ASN A 400 4.23 35.97 -6.62
CA ASN A 400 3.98 37.42 -6.58
C ASN A 400 3.32 37.96 -7.87
N GLY A 401 2.73 37.09 -8.69
CA GLY A 401 2.16 37.47 -9.98
C GLY A 401 0.67 37.87 -9.92
N PRO A 402 0.08 38.22 -11.07
CA PRO A 402 -1.32 38.61 -11.16
C PRO A 402 -2.30 37.46 -10.84
N VAL A 403 -3.49 37.83 -10.37
CA VAL A 403 -4.61 36.94 -10.06
C VAL A 403 -5.82 37.35 -10.91
N VAL A 404 -6.58 36.36 -11.38
CA VAL A 404 -7.84 36.56 -12.10
C VAL A 404 -9.01 36.31 -11.17
N VAL A 405 -9.98 37.23 -11.17
CA VAL A 405 -11.29 37.07 -10.52
C VAL A 405 -12.28 36.55 -11.55
N MET A 406 -13.10 35.57 -11.17
CA MET A 406 -14.23 35.08 -11.97
C MET A 406 -15.49 35.09 -11.12
N THR A 407 -16.60 35.58 -11.68
CA THR A 407 -17.90 35.59 -10.99
C THR A 407 -19.01 35.10 -11.90
N ASP A 408 -19.90 34.26 -11.36
CA ASP A 408 -21.07 33.74 -12.07
C ASP A 408 -22.20 33.41 -11.07
N ASN A 409 -23.46 33.42 -11.53
CA ASN A 409 -24.65 33.07 -10.78
C ASN A 409 -25.09 31.62 -11.07
N THR A 410 -24.90 30.72 -10.10
CA THR A 410 -25.40 29.34 -10.19
C THR A 410 -26.80 29.22 -9.60
N LYS A 411 -27.75 28.66 -10.36
CA LYS A 411 -29.12 28.40 -9.88
C LYS A 411 -29.17 27.34 -8.78
N LEU A 412 -29.90 27.63 -7.72
CA LEU A 412 -30.16 26.71 -6.60
C LEU A 412 -31.55 26.08 -6.70
N LYS A 413 -31.71 24.94 -6.02
CA LYS A 413 -33.03 24.43 -5.62
C LYS A 413 -33.48 25.15 -4.35
N SER A 414 -34.27 26.22 -4.50
CA SER A 414 -34.82 27.02 -3.40
C SER A 414 -35.43 26.16 -2.29
N ARG A 415 -34.80 26.17 -1.12
CA ARG A 415 -35.23 25.45 0.09
C ARG A 415 -34.52 25.99 1.32
N LEU A 416 -35.27 26.29 2.38
CA LEU A 416 -34.72 26.57 3.70
C LEU A 416 -34.26 25.28 4.40
N ARG A 417 -33.13 25.33 5.10
CA ARG A 417 -32.64 24.25 5.97
C ARG A 417 -31.97 24.85 7.20
N TYR A 418 -31.99 24.13 8.32
CA TYR A 418 -31.12 24.43 9.45
C TYR A 418 -29.68 23.97 9.16
N SER A 419 -28.68 24.78 9.49
CA SER A 419 -27.27 24.41 9.48
C SER A 419 -26.74 24.26 10.91
N PRO A 420 -26.52 23.03 11.41
CA PRO A 420 -25.91 22.81 12.72
C PRO A 420 -24.47 23.33 12.84
N THR A 421 -23.79 23.64 11.73
CA THR A 421 -22.43 24.20 11.73
C THR A 421 -22.44 25.71 11.98
N PHE A 422 -23.49 26.42 11.56
CA PHE A 422 -23.61 27.88 11.71
C PHE A 422 -24.65 28.29 12.76
N GLY A 423 -25.46 27.35 13.27
CA GLY A 423 -26.56 27.63 14.19
C GLY A 423 -27.70 28.44 13.55
N CYS A 424 -27.84 28.45 12.23
CA CYS A 424 -28.74 29.34 11.51
C CYS A 424 -29.61 28.64 10.44
N ILE A 425 -30.60 29.36 9.92
CA ILE A 425 -31.44 28.94 8.78
C ILE A 425 -30.80 29.39 7.47
N ILE A 426 -30.21 28.44 6.74
CA ILE A 426 -29.60 28.65 5.42
C ILE A 426 -30.63 28.48 4.29
N GLY A 427 -30.33 29.09 3.14
CA GLY A 427 -31.19 29.08 1.94
C GLY A 427 -32.06 30.33 1.78
N SER A 428 -31.81 31.37 2.57
CA SER A 428 -32.32 32.73 2.37
C SER A 428 -31.20 33.66 1.89
N VAL A 429 -31.55 34.90 1.56
CA VAL A 429 -30.60 35.99 1.23
C VAL A 429 -30.23 36.87 2.42
N PHE A 430 -30.73 36.54 3.63
CA PHE A 430 -30.39 37.29 4.84
C PHE A 430 -28.99 36.89 5.37
N PRO A 431 -28.32 37.79 6.11
CA PRO A 431 -27.10 37.48 6.84
C PRO A 431 -27.24 36.27 7.79
N VAL A 432 -26.11 35.68 8.15
CA VAL A 432 -26.04 34.55 9.09
C VAL A 432 -26.54 34.96 10.48
N GLU A 433 -26.29 36.22 10.86
CA GLU A 433 -26.66 36.83 12.13
C GLU A 433 -28.18 36.95 12.29
N GLU A 434 -28.89 37.40 11.24
CA GLU A 434 -30.36 37.53 11.21
C GLU A 434 -31.10 36.19 11.17
N THR A 435 -30.41 35.14 10.72
CA THR A 435 -30.98 33.79 10.57
C THR A 435 -30.54 32.83 11.68
N LYS A 436 -29.77 33.33 12.65
CA LYS A 436 -29.24 32.58 13.79
C LYS A 436 -30.36 32.20 14.76
N ILE A 437 -30.35 30.96 15.21
CA ILE A 437 -31.31 30.39 16.16
C ILE A 437 -30.61 30.30 17.51
N ASN A 438 -31.12 31.01 18.51
CA ASN A 438 -30.64 30.91 19.88
C ASN A 438 -31.57 29.99 20.70
N VAL A 439 -32.87 30.05 20.45
CA VAL A 439 -33.92 29.24 21.09
C VAL A 439 -34.76 28.56 20.01
N TYR A 440 -35.26 27.34 20.26
CA TYR A 440 -36.09 26.60 19.30
C TYR A 440 -37.34 27.39 18.84
N ALA A 441 -37.88 28.26 19.68
CA ALA A 441 -39.00 29.16 19.37
C ALA A 441 -38.68 30.23 18.31
N ASP A 442 -37.40 30.48 18.01
CA ASP A 442 -36.98 31.42 16.95
C ASP A 442 -37.28 30.84 15.55
N ILE A 443 -37.29 29.51 15.41
CA ILE A 443 -37.36 28.83 14.12
C ILE A 443 -38.62 29.22 13.31
N PRO A 444 -39.86 29.19 13.86
CA PRO A 444 -41.04 29.61 13.12
C PRO A 444 -41.02 31.10 12.76
N ASN A 445 -40.47 31.94 13.64
CA ASN A 445 -40.40 33.40 13.47
C ASN A 445 -39.42 33.81 12.37
N ILE A 446 -38.24 33.19 12.32
CA ILE A 446 -37.26 33.41 11.26
C ILE A 446 -37.81 32.89 9.92
N ILE A 447 -38.47 31.72 9.91
CA ILE A 447 -39.09 31.17 8.70
C ILE A 447 -40.24 32.06 8.20
N SER A 448 -41.08 32.61 9.09
CA SER A 448 -42.16 33.51 8.70
C SER A 448 -41.61 34.84 8.16
N LYS A 449 -40.61 35.45 8.81
CA LYS A 449 -39.88 36.63 8.29
C LYS A 449 -39.36 36.39 6.87
N ILE A 450 -38.59 35.31 6.66
CA ILE A 450 -38.03 34.96 5.34
C ILE A 450 -39.12 34.78 4.28
N LYS A 451 -40.26 34.17 4.63
CA LYS A 451 -41.39 33.98 3.71
C LYS A 451 -42.07 35.31 3.37
N ASN A 452 -42.37 36.13 4.37
CA ASN A 452 -43.08 37.40 4.23
C ASN A 452 -42.29 38.38 3.34
N GLU A 453 -40.98 38.49 3.56
CA GLU A 453 -40.07 39.33 2.77
C GLU A 453 -39.63 38.70 1.42
N LYS A 454 -40.18 37.52 1.10
CA LYS A 454 -39.84 36.74 -0.12
C LYS A 454 -38.32 36.61 -0.26
N ALA A 455 -37.64 36.28 0.84
CA ALA A 455 -36.18 36.30 1.00
C ALA A 455 -35.52 34.93 0.73
N ILE A 456 -36.26 33.97 0.18
CA ILE A 456 -35.71 32.65 -0.19
C ILE A 456 -34.74 32.80 -1.37
N ALA A 457 -33.54 32.25 -1.23
CA ALA A 457 -32.53 32.29 -2.28
C ALA A 457 -32.95 31.44 -3.50
N LYS A 458 -32.68 31.97 -4.69
CA LYS A 458 -32.89 31.29 -5.97
C LYS A 458 -31.58 30.92 -6.64
N ASP A 459 -30.61 31.83 -6.64
CA ASP A 459 -29.28 31.59 -7.19
C ASP A 459 -28.21 31.94 -6.13
N VAL A 460 -26.97 31.54 -6.38
CA VAL A 460 -25.77 31.93 -5.60
C VAL A 460 -24.73 32.50 -6.54
N ARG A 461 -24.22 33.69 -6.21
CA ARG A 461 -23.07 34.29 -6.86
C ARG A 461 -21.79 33.70 -6.28
N ALA A 462 -21.06 32.94 -7.09
CA ALA A 462 -19.74 32.48 -6.73
C ALA A 462 -18.71 33.56 -7.09
N TYR A 463 -17.77 33.83 -6.18
CA TYR A 463 -16.51 34.50 -6.48
C TYR A 463 -15.38 33.48 -6.43
N MET A 464 -14.64 33.38 -7.52
CA MET A 464 -13.45 32.53 -7.61
C MET A 464 -12.22 33.38 -7.91
N LEU A 465 -11.11 33.08 -7.24
CA LEU A 465 -9.80 33.63 -7.55
C LEU A 465 -8.92 32.52 -8.16
N GLN A 466 -8.17 32.85 -9.20
CA GLN A 466 -7.30 31.90 -9.88
C GLN A 466 -5.95 32.53 -10.22
N ILE A 467 -4.88 31.78 -9.97
CA ILE A 467 -3.55 32.06 -10.53
C ILE A 467 -3.60 31.70 -12.02
N PRO A 468 -3.32 32.62 -12.96
CA PRO A 468 -3.44 32.42 -14.41
C PRO A 468 -2.28 31.60 -14.99
N LEU A 469 -1.91 30.51 -14.33
CA LEU A 469 -0.88 29.57 -14.74
C LEU A 469 -1.46 28.16 -14.94
N PRO A 470 -0.92 27.34 -15.86
CA PRO A 470 -1.35 25.96 -16.03
C PRO A 470 -1.30 25.17 -14.72
N LYS A 471 -2.26 24.24 -14.55
CA LYS A 471 -2.43 23.34 -13.40
C LYS A 471 -2.89 23.99 -12.08
N PHE A 472 -2.99 25.31 -11.97
CA PHE A 472 -3.59 25.96 -10.80
C PHE A 472 -5.12 26.02 -10.91
N PRO A 473 -5.87 25.37 -10.00
CA PRO A 473 -7.33 25.39 -10.02
C PRO A 473 -7.88 26.73 -9.51
N PRO A 474 -9.08 27.16 -9.95
CA PRO A 474 -9.77 28.30 -9.37
C PRO A 474 -10.30 27.96 -7.97
N ILE A 475 -10.19 28.91 -7.04
CA ILE A 475 -10.53 28.76 -5.62
C ILE A 475 -11.70 29.68 -5.29
N ALA A 476 -12.79 29.10 -4.78
CA ALA A 476 -13.95 29.87 -4.33
C ALA A 476 -13.65 30.62 -3.03
N VAL A 477 -13.81 31.95 -3.05
CA VAL A 477 -13.63 32.84 -1.88
C VAL A 477 -14.94 33.43 -1.35
N ALA A 478 -16.03 33.38 -2.13
CA ALA A 478 -17.38 33.69 -1.66
C ALA A 478 -18.46 32.92 -2.42
N LEU A 479 -19.59 32.69 -1.76
CA LEU A 479 -20.80 32.03 -2.25
C LEU A 479 -22.03 32.79 -1.73
N ILE A 480 -22.36 33.90 -2.36
CA ILE A 480 -23.35 34.86 -1.85
C ILE A 480 -24.75 34.48 -2.38
N PRO A 481 -25.73 34.15 -1.52
CA PRO A 481 -27.09 33.82 -1.96
C PRO A 481 -27.86 35.08 -2.42
N ASN A 482 -28.58 34.96 -3.54
CA ASN A 482 -29.42 36.05 -4.06
C ASN A 482 -30.79 35.54 -4.58
N LYS A 483 -31.64 36.49 -4.97
CA LYS A 483 -33.01 36.22 -5.47
C LYS A 483 -33.07 35.94 -6.98
N GLY A 484 -31.92 35.83 -7.67
CA GLY A 484 -31.82 35.67 -9.12
C GLY A 484 -32.15 36.93 -9.94
N ASN A 485 -32.17 38.09 -9.30
CA ASN A 485 -32.43 39.40 -9.91
C ASN A 485 -31.44 40.47 -9.43
N ASP A 486 -30.18 40.08 -9.18
CA ASP A 486 -29.09 41.01 -8.86
C ASP A 486 -29.03 42.14 -9.88
N ASN A 487 -28.92 43.37 -9.39
CA ASN A 487 -28.77 44.55 -10.22
C ASN A 487 -27.28 44.90 -10.39
N SER A 488 -26.96 45.70 -11.41
CA SER A 488 -25.58 46.09 -11.70
C SER A 488 -24.92 46.87 -10.56
N LYS A 489 -25.69 47.57 -9.70
CA LYS A 489 -25.17 48.30 -8.54
C LYS A 489 -24.73 47.38 -7.40
N THR A 490 -25.50 46.34 -7.06
CA THR A 490 -25.11 45.38 -6.00
C THR A 490 -23.90 44.55 -6.42
N ILE A 491 -23.84 44.13 -7.69
CA ILE A 491 -22.67 43.43 -8.24
C ILE A 491 -21.44 44.36 -8.24
N SER A 492 -21.59 45.62 -8.66
CA SER A 492 -20.53 46.64 -8.60
C SER A 492 -20.00 46.86 -7.17
N GLN A 493 -20.88 46.96 -6.17
CA GLN A 493 -20.49 47.09 -4.76
C GLN A 493 -19.63 45.89 -4.29
N LEU A 494 -19.99 44.66 -4.68
CA LEU A 494 -19.19 43.48 -4.36
C LEU A 494 -17.83 43.48 -5.08
N HIS A 495 -17.77 43.89 -6.35
CA HIS A 495 -16.50 44.06 -7.07
C HIS A 495 -15.60 45.13 -6.41
N LYS A 496 -16.17 46.27 -5.99
CA LYS A 496 -15.46 47.33 -5.27
C LYS A 496 -14.93 46.84 -3.92
N LYS A 497 -15.75 46.11 -3.16
CA LYS A 497 -15.34 45.49 -1.88
C LYS A 497 -14.14 44.54 -2.07
N LEU A 498 -14.16 43.69 -3.10
CA LEU A 498 -13.04 42.81 -3.40
C LEU A 498 -11.78 43.59 -3.77
N ILE A 499 -11.86 44.54 -4.71
CA ILE A 499 -10.70 45.28 -5.21
C ILE A 499 -10.24 46.31 -4.17
N GLN A 500 -11.04 47.33 -3.92
CA GLN A 500 -10.63 48.57 -3.25
C GLN A 500 -10.47 48.43 -1.73
N GLU A 501 -11.12 47.45 -1.11
CA GLU A 501 -10.97 47.18 0.33
C GLU A 501 -10.03 45.98 0.56
N ILE A 502 -10.45 44.79 0.13
CA ILE A 502 -9.81 43.54 0.58
C ILE A 502 -8.49 43.26 -0.17
N ALA A 503 -8.47 43.31 -1.50
CA ALA A 503 -7.27 43.06 -2.29
C ALA A 503 -6.23 44.18 -2.14
N PHE A 504 -6.67 45.42 -1.93
CA PHE A 504 -5.80 46.55 -1.57
C PHE A 504 -5.03 46.28 -0.26
N GLN A 505 -5.74 45.88 0.80
CA GLN A 505 -5.12 45.59 2.12
C GLN A 505 -4.21 44.36 2.10
N LEU A 506 -4.52 43.36 1.26
CA LEU A 506 -3.73 42.13 1.11
C LEU A 506 -2.65 42.22 0.02
N GLU A 507 -2.55 43.35 -0.68
CA GLU A 507 -1.64 43.58 -1.80
C GLU A 507 -1.72 42.47 -2.88
N ILE A 508 -2.95 42.05 -3.21
CA ILE A 508 -3.21 41.05 -4.25
C ILE A 508 -3.38 41.75 -5.59
N HIS A 509 -2.49 41.44 -6.53
CA HIS A 509 -2.53 41.98 -7.89
C HIS A 509 -3.67 41.39 -8.73
N ILE A 510 -4.89 41.94 -8.63
CA ILE A 510 -6.01 41.57 -9.49
C ILE A 510 -5.81 42.15 -10.89
N LEU A 511 -5.64 41.26 -11.88
CA LEU A 511 -5.48 41.64 -13.28
C LEU A 511 -6.81 41.76 -14.03
N SER A 512 -7.80 40.94 -13.70
CA SER A 512 -9.09 40.97 -14.39
C SER A 512 -10.28 40.45 -13.60
N ILE A 513 -11.47 40.93 -13.99
CA ILE A 513 -12.76 40.37 -13.58
C ILE A 513 -13.45 39.75 -14.80
N GLY A 514 -13.65 38.44 -14.76
CA GLY A 514 -14.42 37.65 -15.74
C GLY A 514 -15.88 37.44 -15.32
N SER A 515 -16.81 37.51 -16.28
CA SER A 515 -18.25 37.27 -16.08
C SER A 515 -18.94 36.68 -17.32
N ASP A 516 -20.22 36.27 -17.23
CA ASP A 516 -20.91 35.49 -18.28
C ASP A 516 -21.30 36.32 -19.53
N GLY A 517 -21.30 37.65 -19.39
CA GLY A 517 -21.67 38.61 -20.43
C GLY A 517 -23.11 39.11 -20.39
N ALA A 518 -23.90 38.76 -19.36
CA ALA A 518 -25.21 39.35 -19.11
C ALA A 518 -25.10 40.88 -18.91
N ILE A 519 -26.14 41.62 -19.32
CA ILE A 519 -26.12 43.09 -19.35
C ILE A 519 -25.87 43.70 -17.95
N THR A 520 -26.42 43.10 -16.90
CA THR A 520 -26.22 43.54 -15.50
C THR A 520 -24.78 43.34 -15.04
N GLU A 521 -24.13 42.24 -15.41
CA GLU A 521 -22.72 41.97 -15.09
C GLU A 521 -21.78 42.85 -15.91
N PHE A 522 -22.06 43.04 -17.19
CA PHE A 522 -21.31 43.95 -18.05
C PHE A 522 -21.35 45.40 -17.53
N GLN A 523 -22.52 45.87 -17.10
CA GLN A 523 -22.66 47.19 -16.46
C GLN A 523 -21.89 47.27 -15.13
N ALA A 524 -21.90 46.19 -14.32
CA ALA A 524 -21.13 46.13 -13.09
C ALA A 524 -19.62 46.21 -13.37
N GLN A 525 -19.11 45.44 -14.34
CA GLN A 525 -17.72 45.52 -14.81
C GLN A 525 -17.36 46.90 -15.35
N GLN A 526 -18.21 47.48 -16.21
CA GLN A 526 -18.02 48.82 -16.77
C GLN A 526 -17.88 49.87 -15.65
N SER A 527 -18.72 49.78 -14.60
CA SER A 527 -18.63 50.68 -13.44
C SER A 527 -17.35 50.55 -12.59
N ILE A 528 -16.54 49.50 -12.81
CA ILE A 528 -15.18 49.36 -12.26
C ILE A 528 -14.15 50.00 -13.21
N ILE A 529 -14.30 49.79 -14.52
CA ILE A 529 -13.41 50.38 -15.56
C ILE A 529 -13.53 51.91 -15.61
N ASP A 530 -14.71 52.45 -15.27
CA ASP A 530 -14.99 53.88 -15.21
C ASP A 530 -14.56 54.54 -13.89
N ILE A 531 -14.02 53.78 -12.93
CA ILE A 531 -13.48 54.37 -11.70
C ILE A 531 -12.30 55.28 -12.06
N GLN A 532 -12.38 56.52 -11.58
CA GLN A 532 -11.30 57.49 -11.72
C GLN A 532 -10.17 57.11 -10.76
N THR A 533 -9.00 56.84 -11.35
CA THR A 533 -7.76 56.47 -10.67
C THR A 533 -6.66 57.46 -11.04
N SER A 534 -5.59 57.53 -10.23
CA SER A 534 -4.44 58.42 -10.48
C SER A 534 -3.71 58.09 -11.79
N GLN A 535 -3.73 56.82 -12.19
CA GLN A 535 -3.14 56.32 -13.43
C GLN A 535 -4.14 55.44 -14.20
N ARG A 536 -4.04 55.44 -15.53
CA ARG A 536 -4.79 54.56 -16.43
C ARG A 536 -3.86 54.04 -17.52
N LEU A 537 -4.00 52.75 -17.83
CA LEU A 537 -3.32 52.14 -18.98
C LEU A 537 -4.13 52.46 -20.25
N PHE A 538 -3.44 52.81 -21.33
CA PHE A 538 -4.04 52.97 -22.66
C PHE A 538 -3.29 52.08 -23.66
N ILE A 539 -4.05 51.32 -24.45
CA ILE A 539 -3.54 50.50 -25.55
C ILE A 539 -4.25 50.98 -26.82
N ARG A 540 -3.47 51.49 -27.78
CA ARG A 540 -3.97 51.98 -29.07
C ARG A 540 -3.31 51.19 -30.18
N GLU A 541 -4.11 50.50 -30.97
CA GLU A 541 -3.69 49.88 -32.22
C GLU A 541 -4.51 50.49 -33.37
N PRO A 542 -4.01 51.56 -34.02
CA PRO A 542 -4.74 52.30 -35.03
C PRO A 542 -5.13 51.46 -36.23
N THR A 543 -4.29 50.47 -36.62
CA THR A 543 -4.53 49.64 -37.80
C THR A 543 -5.77 48.75 -37.67
N LEU A 544 -6.11 48.37 -36.44
CA LEU A 544 -7.28 47.56 -36.10
C LEU A 544 -8.43 48.39 -35.50
N ASN A 545 -8.28 49.71 -35.42
CA ASN A 545 -9.18 50.62 -34.71
C ASN A 545 -9.45 50.20 -33.25
N ILE A 546 -8.45 49.63 -32.57
CA ILE A 546 -8.57 49.21 -31.16
C ILE A 546 -8.05 50.35 -30.29
N ASN A 547 -8.94 50.93 -29.49
CA ASN A 547 -8.60 51.87 -28.43
C ASN A 547 -9.13 51.34 -27.10
N PHE A 548 -8.26 50.74 -26.31
CA PHE A 548 -8.57 50.14 -25.02
C PHE A 548 -7.98 51.00 -23.89
N SER A 549 -8.71 51.13 -22.78
CA SER A 549 -8.16 51.68 -21.54
C SER A 549 -8.66 50.92 -20.32
N CYS A 550 -7.83 50.86 -19.27
CA CYS A 550 -8.25 50.37 -17.97
C CYS A 550 -7.66 51.22 -16.81
N PRO A 551 -8.35 51.28 -15.67
CA PRO A 551 -7.82 51.91 -14.46
C PRO A 551 -6.67 51.10 -13.88
N ILE A 552 -5.67 51.79 -13.34
CA ILE A 552 -4.62 51.24 -12.50
C ILE A 552 -4.97 51.59 -11.06
N PHE A 553 -5.26 50.58 -10.25
CA PHE A 553 -5.53 50.75 -8.82
C PHE A 553 -4.21 50.69 -8.05
N ASP A 554 -4.05 51.56 -7.07
CA ASP A 554 -2.90 51.54 -6.17
C ASP A 554 -2.76 50.16 -5.48
N LYS A 555 -1.51 49.71 -5.28
CA LYS A 555 -1.12 48.37 -4.79
C LYS A 555 -1.62 47.14 -5.57
N ILE A 556 -2.61 47.29 -6.44
CA ILE A 556 -3.27 46.17 -7.15
C ILE A 556 -2.80 46.09 -8.61
N GLY A 557 -2.66 47.23 -9.30
CA GLY A 557 -2.29 47.30 -10.71
C GLY A 557 -3.48 47.48 -11.67
N PRO A 558 -3.28 47.22 -12.98
CA PRO A 558 -4.31 47.41 -14.01
C PRO A 558 -5.41 46.34 -13.94
N VAL A 559 -6.67 46.75 -13.83
CA VAL A 559 -7.82 45.83 -13.81
C VAL A 559 -8.57 45.85 -15.14
N VAL A 560 -8.59 44.71 -15.84
CA VAL A 560 -9.24 44.53 -17.15
C VAL A 560 -10.58 43.80 -16.99
N ARG A 561 -11.61 44.22 -17.73
CA ARG A 561 -12.86 43.44 -17.84
C ARG A 561 -12.72 42.31 -18.84
N VAL A 562 -13.29 41.14 -18.53
CA VAL A 562 -13.33 39.98 -19.42
C VAL A 562 -14.75 39.42 -19.47
N GLN A 563 -15.21 39.03 -20.65
CA GLN A 563 -16.46 38.28 -20.87
C GLN A 563 -16.12 36.90 -21.42
N ASP A 564 -16.95 35.88 -21.14
CA ASP A 564 -16.71 34.54 -21.70
C ASP A 564 -16.83 34.52 -23.24
N PRO A 565 -15.73 34.24 -23.98
CA PRO A 565 -15.78 34.14 -25.44
C PRO A 565 -16.63 32.96 -25.93
N LYS A 566 -16.86 31.92 -25.10
CA LYS A 566 -17.77 30.81 -25.47
C LYS A 566 -19.22 31.26 -25.42
N HIS A 567 -19.62 32.09 -24.46
CA HIS A 567 -20.93 32.74 -24.43
C HIS A 567 -21.11 33.69 -25.63
N ALA A 568 -20.11 34.50 -25.98
CA ALA A 568 -20.14 35.33 -27.19
C ALA A 568 -20.34 34.48 -28.47
N LYS A 569 -19.56 33.39 -28.64
CA LYS A 569 -19.69 32.44 -29.77
C LYS A 569 -21.08 31.77 -29.81
N LYS A 570 -21.61 31.36 -28.66
CA LYS A 570 -22.96 30.78 -28.52
C LYS A 570 -24.04 31.77 -28.93
N THR A 571 -23.94 33.03 -28.50
CA THR A 571 -24.88 34.10 -28.84
C THR A 571 -24.83 34.44 -30.33
N ALA A 572 -23.64 34.61 -30.91
CA ALA A 572 -23.47 34.86 -32.34
C ALA A 572 -24.05 33.72 -33.20
N ARG A 573 -23.75 32.47 -32.85
CA ARG A 573 -24.32 31.27 -33.49
C ARG A 573 -25.85 31.26 -33.40
N ASN A 574 -26.39 31.46 -32.20
CA ASN A 574 -27.83 31.44 -31.97
C ASN A 574 -28.56 32.58 -32.72
N ALA A 575 -27.94 33.75 -32.86
CA ALA A 575 -28.50 34.85 -33.65
C ALA A 575 -28.71 34.42 -35.11
N ILE A 576 -27.69 33.87 -35.78
CA ILE A 576 -27.80 33.39 -37.16
C ILE A 576 -28.80 32.23 -37.27
N ILE A 577 -28.68 31.20 -36.42
CA ILE A 577 -29.50 29.99 -36.51
C ILE A 577 -30.97 30.26 -36.20
N SER A 578 -31.29 31.30 -35.42
CA SER A 578 -32.69 31.66 -35.14
C SER A 578 -33.49 32.13 -36.36
N GLY A 579 -32.84 32.50 -37.47
CA GLY A 579 -33.46 33.13 -38.64
C GLY A 579 -33.95 34.57 -38.39
N ALA A 580 -34.26 34.93 -37.15
CA ALA A 580 -34.75 36.26 -36.75
C ALA A 580 -33.68 37.36 -36.75
N ARG A 581 -32.39 37.02 -36.89
CA ARG A 581 -31.26 37.96 -36.95
C ARG A 581 -30.23 37.50 -37.97
N LEU A 582 -29.49 38.46 -38.51
CA LEU A 582 -28.29 38.25 -39.31
C LEU A 582 -27.08 38.90 -38.62
N LEU A 583 -25.87 38.51 -39.00
CA LEU A 583 -24.65 39.22 -38.62
C LEU A 583 -24.12 39.99 -39.83
N THR A 584 -23.82 41.28 -39.67
CA THR A 584 -23.15 42.09 -40.68
C THR A 584 -21.65 42.13 -40.44
N PHE A 585 -20.88 42.10 -41.52
CA PHE A 585 -19.42 42.22 -41.54
C PHE A 585 -19.07 43.24 -42.63
N GLY A 586 -19.05 44.52 -42.25
CA GLY A 586 -19.02 45.63 -43.21
C GLY A 586 -20.26 45.61 -44.10
N ILE A 587 -20.05 45.54 -45.42
CA ILE A 587 -21.11 45.45 -46.44
C ILE A 587 -21.68 44.03 -46.63
N SER A 588 -21.02 43.01 -46.08
CA SER A 588 -21.44 41.61 -46.21
C SER A 588 -22.33 41.19 -45.05
N SER A 589 -23.16 40.14 -45.23
CA SER A 589 -23.94 39.56 -44.14
C SER A 589 -23.94 38.03 -44.14
N VAL A 590 -24.04 37.46 -42.94
CA VAL A 590 -24.24 36.03 -42.71
C VAL A 590 -25.66 35.84 -42.20
N ARG A 591 -26.44 35.07 -42.96
CA ARG A 591 -27.88 34.84 -42.75
C ARG A 591 -28.18 33.34 -42.67
N TYR A 592 -29.38 32.99 -42.19
CA TYR A 592 -29.81 31.60 -42.04
C TYR A 592 -29.97 30.87 -43.39
N ASP A 593 -30.42 31.56 -44.44
CA ASP A 593 -30.57 30.99 -45.78
C ASP A 593 -29.22 30.59 -46.40
N HIS A 594 -28.14 31.30 -46.06
CA HIS A 594 -26.79 30.90 -46.45
C HIS A 594 -26.42 29.54 -45.80
N LEU A 595 -26.77 29.33 -44.52
CA LEU A 595 -26.59 28.04 -43.83
C LEU A 595 -27.48 26.93 -44.42
N LEU A 596 -28.74 27.22 -44.76
CA LEU A 596 -29.63 26.26 -45.45
C LEU A 596 -29.08 25.85 -46.82
N THR A 597 -28.50 26.81 -47.55
CA THR A 597 -27.89 26.55 -48.87
C THR A 597 -26.67 25.64 -48.72
N LEU A 598 -25.81 25.93 -47.73
CA LEU A 598 -24.66 25.07 -47.39
C LEU A 598 -25.11 23.67 -46.96
N ILE A 599 -26.19 23.50 -46.19
CA ILE A 599 -26.70 22.16 -45.81
C ILE A 599 -27.14 21.35 -47.04
N LYS A 600 -27.74 22.01 -48.05
CA LYS A 600 -28.21 21.34 -49.27
C LYS A 600 -27.10 20.87 -50.22
N GLN A 601 -25.86 21.31 -50.01
CA GLN A 601 -24.72 20.86 -50.82
C GLN A 601 -24.39 19.38 -50.57
N HIS A 602 -23.86 18.70 -51.60
CA HIS A 602 -23.50 17.28 -51.52
C HIS A 602 -22.26 17.04 -50.65
N ASP A 603 -21.31 17.96 -50.68
CA ASP A 603 -20.05 18.02 -49.94
C ASP A 603 -20.16 18.74 -48.58
N SER A 604 -21.39 19.01 -48.12
CA SER A 604 -21.62 19.74 -46.87
C SER A 604 -21.09 19.00 -45.63
N ILE A 605 -20.19 19.66 -44.91
CA ILE A 605 -19.71 19.23 -43.59
C ILE A 605 -20.72 19.51 -42.46
N MET A 606 -21.86 20.13 -42.76
CA MET A 606 -22.88 20.45 -41.75
C MET A 606 -23.81 19.27 -41.53
N TYR A 607 -24.11 18.98 -40.26
CA TYR A 607 -24.95 17.85 -39.87
C TYR A 607 -26.35 17.98 -40.48
N LYS A 608 -26.69 17.03 -41.36
CA LYS A 608 -28.04 16.82 -41.87
C LYS A 608 -28.79 16.04 -40.79
N ASN A 609 -29.88 16.60 -40.27
CA ASN A 609 -30.88 15.77 -39.62
C ASN A 609 -31.61 15.02 -40.73
N ASP A 610 -31.48 13.70 -40.74
CA ASP A 610 -32.34 12.80 -41.51
C ASP A 610 -33.80 12.84 -41.00
#